data_AF-A0A497LCL6-F1
#
_entry.id   AF-A0A497LCL6-F1
#
_cell.length_a   1.000
_cell.length_b   1.000
_cell.length_c   1.000
_cell.angle_alpha   90.00
_cell.angle_beta   90.00
_cell.angle_gamma   90.00
#
_symmetry.space_group_name_H-M   'P 1'
#
loop_
_entity.id
_entity.type
_entity.pdbx_description
1 polymer ?
#
loop_
_entity_poly.entity_id
_entity_poly.type
_entity_poly.pdbx_seq_one_letter_code
_entity_poly.pdbx_strand_id
1 'polypeptide(L)' 'MSKGKITENTTLEEILRYPGTSSVLVKHGIYCPTCPYARFEMAMLKIGDVARSYGANLDVLLEELNEAVEKGQ' A
#
# COMPACT_ATOMS: atom_id res chain seq x y z
N MET A 1 -11.27 8.03 15.19
CA MET A 1 -11.43 7.00 14.15
C MET A 1 -10.46 5.89 14.48
N SER A 2 -10.95 4.67 14.69
CA SER A 2 -10.11 3.52 15.02
C SER A 2 -9.01 3.39 13.97
N LYS A 3 -7.74 3.44 14.40
CA LYS A 3 -6.57 3.31 13.51
C LYS A 3 -6.73 2.03 12.69
N GLY A 4 -7.14 2.17 11.43
CA GLY A 4 -7.43 1.03 10.57
C GLY A 4 -6.12 0.38 10.18
N LYS A 5 -5.79 -0.75 10.80
CA LYS A 5 -4.64 -1.57 10.42
C LYS A 5 -4.76 -1.88 8.92
N ILE A 6 -3.70 -1.65 8.17
CA ILE A 6 -3.61 -2.03 6.76
C ILE A 6 -3.60 -3.57 6.71
N THR A 7 -4.45 -4.13 5.86
CA THR A 7 -4.58 -5.58 5.62
C THR A 7 -4.44 -5.86 4.13
N GLU A 8 -4.36 -7.13 3.75
CA GLU A 8 -4.28 -7.52 2.32
C GLU A 8 -5.46 -7.00 1.48
N ASN A 9 -6.61 -6.73 2.12
CA ASN A 9 -7.81 -6.23 1.47
C ASN A 9 -7.88 -4.71 1.35
N THR A 10 -6.94 -4.00 1.97
CA THR A 10 -6.85 -2.54 1.89
C THR A 10 -6.43 -2.13 0.48
N THR A 11 -7.08 -1.10 -0.07
CA THR A 11 -6.79 -0.62 -1.41
C THR A 11 -5.54 0.25 -1.45
N LEU A 12 -4.88 0.34 -2.61
CA LEU A 12 -3.75 1.24 -2.80
C LEU A 12 -4.13 2.69 -2.53
N GLU A 13 -5.34 3.10 -2.92
CA GLU A 13 -5.84 4.46 -2.65
C GLU A 13 -5.87 4.76 -1.14
N GLU A 14 -6.39 3.85 -0.32
CA GLU A 14 -6.43 4.01 1.14
C GLU A 14 -5.03 4.07 1.74
N ILE A 15 -4.12 3.20 1.29
CA ILE A 15 -2.74 3.14 1.77
C ILE A 15 -2.00 4.45 1.48
N LEU A 16 -2.16 5.00 0.27
CA LEU A 16 -1.49 6.22 -0.17
C LEU A 16 -2.01 7.50 0.51
N ARG A 17 -3.12 7.43 1.27
CA ARG A 17 -3.57 8.55 2.11
C ARG A 17 -2.70 8.75 3.35
N TYR A 18 -1.96 7.72 3.76
CA TYR A 18 -1.06 7.80 4.91
C TYR A 18 0.32 8.30 4.49
N PRO A 19 0.93 9.25 5.23
CA PRO A 19 2.28 9.70 4.94
C PRO A 19 3.29 8.56 5.12
N GLY A 20 4.29 8.49 4.24
CA GLY A 20 5.39 7.54 4.33
C GLY A 20 5.13 6.14 3.73
N THR A 21 3.86 5.73 3.54
CA THR A 21 3.53 4.42 2.94
C THR A 21 4.00 4.29 1.49
N SER A 22 4.02 5.39 0.74
CA SER A 22 4.55 5.41 -0.62
C SER A 22 6.02 4.97 -0.70
N SER A 23 6.85 5.34 0.26
CA SER A 23 8.26 4.91 0.32
C SER A 23 8.37 3.42 0.63
N VAL A 24 7.46 2.87 1.43
CA VAL A 24 7.42 1.43 1.72
C VAL A 24 7.07 0.66 0.45
N LEU A 25 6.02 1.07 -0.28
CA LEU A 25 5.66 0.43 -1.56
C LEU A 25 6.84 0.38 -2.54
N VAL A 26 7.56 1.50 -2.70
CA VAL A 26 8.75 1.58 -3.56
C VAL A 26 9.87 0.66 -3.08
N LYS A 27 10.10 0.56 -1.76
CA LYS A 27 11.11 -0.36 -1.18
C LYS A 27 10.81 -1.83 -1.51
N HIS A 28 9.54 -2.19 -1.62
CA HIS A 28 9.08 -3.53 -2.02
C HIS A 28 8.94 -3.70 -3.54
N GLY A 29 9.45 -2.75 -4.35
CA GLY A 29 9.42 -2.82 -5.81
C GLY A 29 8.05 -2.52 -6.44
N ILE A 30 7.08 -2.06 -5.64
CA ILE A 30 5.75 -1.67 -6.09
C ILE A 30 5.80 -0.19 -6.47
N TYR A 31 6.18 0.07 -7.72
CA TYR A 31 6.15 1.41 -8.29
C TYR A 31 4.72 1.74 -8.70
N CYS A 32 4.10 2.64 -7.96
CA CYS A 32 2.78 3.13 -8.33
C CYS A 32 2.91 4.04 -9.56
N PRO A 33 2.31 3.69 -10.72
CA PRO A 33 2.40 4.55 -11.88
C PRO A 33 1.58 5.80 -11.58
N THR A 34 2.22 6.97 -11.65
CA THR A 34 1.54 8.29 -11.59
C THR A 34 0.61 8.54 -12.79
N CYS A 35 0.40 7.52 -13.64
CA CYS A 35 -0.45 7.56 -14.80
C CYS A 35 -1.92 7.79 -14.39
N PRO A 36 -2.66 8.72 -15.03
CA PRO A 36 -4.05 9.01 -14.72
C PRO A 36 -4.98 7.80 -14.77
N TYR A 37 -4.69 6.83 -15.65
CA TYR A 37 -5.48 5.60 -15.81
C TYR A 37 -5.33 4.67 -14.59
N ALA A 38 -4.09 4.51 -14.11
CA ALA A 38 -3.78 3.68 -12.96
C ALA A 38 -4.44 4.22 -11.67
N ARG A 39 -4.67 5.53 -11.57
CA ARG A 39 -5.32 6.14 -10.40
C ARG A 39 -6.75 5.66 -10.18
N PHE A 40 -7.50 5.37 -11.25
CA PHE A 40 -8.84 4.77 -11.14
C PHE A 40 -8.77 3.30 -10.73
N GLU A 41 -7.74 2.57 -11.19
CA GLU A 41 -7.51 1.18 -10.80
C GLU A 41 -7.08 1.07 -9.33
N MET A 42 -6.32 2.05 -8.80
CA MET A 42 -5.86 2.07 -7.40
C MET A 42 -6.98 2.00 -6.35
N ALA A 43 -8.17 2.50 -6.67
CA ALA A 43 -9.34 2.40 -5.78
C ALA A 43 -9.90 0.98 -5.68
N MET A 44 -9.57 0.10 -6.63
CA MET A 44 -10.02 -1.30 -6.68
C MET A 44 -8.88 -2.29 -6.41
N LEU A 45 -7.62 -1.88 -6.61
CA LEU A 45 -6.45 -2.71 -6.41
C LEU A 45 -6.14 -2.87 -4.92
N LYS A 46 -6.36 -4.08 -4.42
CA LYS A 46 -5.99 -4.51 -3.08
C LYS A 46 -4.49 -4.78 -2.99
N ILE A 47 -3.88 -4.40 -1.87
CA ILE A 47 -2.44 -4.57 -1.69
C ILE A 47 -2.00 -6.04 -1.73
N GLY A 48 -2.86 -6.97 -1.31
CA GLY A 48 -2.60 -8.40 -1.41
C GLY A 48 -2.39 -8.87 -2.85
N ASP A 49 -3.25 -8.43 -3.77
CA ASP A 49 -3.16 -8.78 -5.18
C ASP A 49 -1.95 -8.12 -5.86
N VAL A 50 -1.69 -6.86 -5.49
CA VAL A 50 -0.52 -6.12 -5.99
C VAL A 50 0.78 -6.78 -5.52
N ALA A 51 0.90 -7.12 -4.24
CA ALA A 51 2.07 -7.80 -3.71
C ALA A 51 2.33 -9.13 -4.45
N ARG A 52 1.29 -9.94 -4.67
CA ARG A 52 1.38 -11.18 -5.44
C ARG A 52 1.82 -10.96 -6.88
N SER A 53 1.24 -9.96 -7.56
CA SER A 53 1.57 -9.63 -8.95
C SER A 53 3.03 -9.17 -9.12
N TYR A 54 3.54 -8.40 -8.17
CA TYR A 54 4.90 -7.89 -8.17
C TYR A 54 5.92 -8.84 -7.50
N GLY A 55 5.48 -9.98 -6.96
CA GLY A 55 6.34 -10.92 -6.24
C GLY A 55 6.87 -10.39 -4.90
N ALA A 56 6.20 -9.40 -4.32
CA ALA A 56 6.54 -8.86 -3.01
C ALA A 56 6.05 -9.78 -1.88
N ASN A 57 6.79 -9.80 -0.76
CA ASN A 57 6.39 -10.54 0.42
C ASN A 57 5.27 -9.78 1.15
N LEU A 58 4.03 -10.28 1.06
CA LEU A 58 2.85 -9.64 1.61
C LEU A 58 2.94 -9.43 3.13
N ASP A 59 3.45 -10.40 3.89
CA ASP A 59 3.51 -10.30 5.35
C ASP A 59 4.46 -9.16 5.77
N VAL A 60 5.67 -9.12 5.19
CA VAL A 60 6.66 -8.07 5.47
C VAL A 60 6.15 -6.71 5.00
N LEU A 61 5.51 -6.66 3.84
CA LEU A 61 4.92 -5.42 3.31
C LEU A 61 3.84 -4.87 4.25
N LEU A 62 2.92 -5.71 4.73
CA LEU A 62 1.88 -5.30 5.66
C LEU A 62 2.45 -4.83 7.00
N GLU A 63 3.48 -5.49 7.52
CA GLU A 63 4.18 -5.06 8.73
C GLU A 63 4.76 -3.66 8.56
N GLU A 64 5.58 -3.43 7.53
CA GLU A 64 6.22 -2.14 7.29
C GLU A 64 5.22 -1.03 6.96
N LEU A 65 4.13 -1.35 6.24
CA LEU A 65 3.06 -0.39 5.97
C LEU A 65 2.38 0.05 7.26
N ASN A 66 2.05 -0.89 8.15
CA ASN A 66 1.45 -0.56 9.44
C ASN A 66 2.40 0.24 10.33
N GLU A 67 3.69 -0.11 10.38
CA GLU A 67 4.69 0.69 11.09
C GLU A 67 4.80 2.12 10.54
N ALA A 68 4.78 2.28 9.22
CA ALA A 68 4.84 3.60 8.58
C ALA A 68 3.62 4.45 8.94
N VAL A 69 2.42 3.84 8.98
CA VAL A 69 1.20 4.50 9.44
C VAL A 69 1.35 4.94 10.90
N GLU A 70 1.91 4.11 11.78
CA GLU A 70 2.10 4.48 13.20
C GLU A 70 3.16 5.57 13.42
N LYS A 71 4.25 5.56 12.64
CA LYS A 71 5.35 6.54 12.73
C LYS A 71 5.00 7.89 12.08
N GLY A 72 4.04 7.91 11.15
CA GLY A 72 3.60 9.11 10.43
C GLY A 72 2.44 9.88 11.07
N GLN A 73 1.96 9.45 12.26
CA GLN A 73 1.01 10.18 13.11
C GLN A 73 1.72 11.18 14.02
#